data_AF-A0AAW6IAJ6-F1
#
_entry.id   AF-A0AAW6IAJ6-F1
#
_cell.length_a   1.000
_cell.length_b   1.000
_cell.length_c   1.000
_cell.angle_alpha   90.00
_cell.angle_beta   90.00
_cell.angle_gamma   90.00
#
_symmetry.space_group_name_H-M   'P 1'
#
loop_
_entity.id
_entity.type
_entity.pdbx_description
1 polymer ?
#
loop_
_entity_poly.entity_id
_entity_poly.type
_entity_poly.pdbx_seq_one_letter_code
_entity_poly.pdbx_strand_id
1 'polypeptide(L)'
;RPVKKVNKIIQIEVPPNPYWATIGLTLEPLPLGTGLQIESDISYGYLNHSFQNAVFEGIRMSCQSGLHGWEVTDLKVTFTQAEYYSPVSTPADFRQLTPYVFRLALQQSGVDILEPMLYFELQIPQAASSKAITDLQKMMSE
;
A
#
# COMPACT_ATOMS: atom_id res chain seq x y z
N ARG A 1 2.54 6.33 -4.18
CA ARG A 1 3.06 6.39 -2.79
C ARG A 1 2.15 7.29 -1.94
N PRO A 2 1.75 6.91 -0.71
CA PRO A 2 0.94 7.79 0.14
C PRO A 2 1.73 9.04 0.55
N VAL A 3 1.05 10.18 0.75
CA VAL A 3 1.72 11.46 1.09
C VAL A 3 1.83 11.67 2.60
N LYS A 4 0.81 11.25 3.36
CA LYS A 4 0.74 11.46 4.81
C LYS A 4 0.25 10.21 5.54
N LYS A 5 0.52 10.17 6.85
CA LYS A 5 -0.01 9.14 7.74
C LYS A 5 -1.53 9.25 7.87
N VAL A 6 -2.24 8.14 7.73
CA VAL A 6 -3.69 8.05 7.93
C VAL A 6 -4.03 6.77 8.68
N ASN A 7 -4.97 6.87 9.62
CA ASN A 7 -5.62 5.72 10.23
C ASN A 7 -7.08 5.66 9.74
N LYS A 8 -7.50 4.50 9.24
CA LYS A 8 -8.87 4.26 8.79
C LYS A 8 -9.41 2.98 9.41
N ILE A 9 -10.59 3.09 10.01
CA ILE A 9 -11.33 1.99 10.62
C ILE A 9 -12.69 1.85 9.93
N ILE A 10 -13.09 0.61 9.69
CA ILE A 10 -14.45 0.22 9.31
C ILE A 10 -14.93 -0.81 10.33
N GLN A 11 -16.05 -0.53 10.97
CA GLN A 11 -16.62 -1.33 12.04
C GLN A 11 -17.64 -2.35 11.51
N ILE A 12 -17.72 -3.49 12.17
CA ILE A 12 -18.76 -4.50 11.99
C ILE A 12 -20.14 -3.89 12.29
N GLU A 13 -21.19 -4.33 11.58
CA GLU A 13 -22.57 -3.83 11.74
C GLU A 13 -22.79 -2.32 11.45
N VAL A 14 -21.76 -1.60 10.98
CA VAL A 14 -21.86 -0.21 10.56
C VAL A 14 -21.90 -0.14 9.03
N PRO A 15 -23.01 0.32 8.42
CA PRO A 15 -23.08 0.53 6.97
C PRO A 15 -21.95 1.47 6.50
N PRO A 16 -21.30 1.20 5.35
CA PRO A 16 -21.66 0.24 4.32
C PRO A 16 -20.97 -1.15 4.43
N ASN A 17 -20.49 -1.57 5.61
CA ASN A 17 -19.77 -2.84 5.78
C ASN A 17 -20.71 -4.06 5.73
N PRO A 18 -20.62 -4.94 4.71
CA PRO A 18 -21.45 -6.14 4.63
C PRO A 18 -20.81 -7.36 5.32
N TYR A 19 -19.58 -7.24 5.83
CA TYR A 19 -18.78 -8.34 6.34
C TYR A 19 -18.81 -8.42 7.86
N TRP A 20 -18.67 -9.63 8.40
CA TRP A 20 -18.57 -9.86 9.84
C TRP A 20 -17.16 -9.60 10.36
N ALA A 21 -16.62 -8.40 10.14
CA ALA A 21 -15.30 -8.00 10.63
C ALA A 21 -15.21 -6.49 10.83
N THR A 22 -14.52 -6.07 11.89
CA THR A 22 -13.96 -4.72 12.02
C THR A 22 -12.49 -4.77 11.62
N ILE A 23 -12.04 -3.81 10.81
CA ILE A 23 -10.62 -3.66 10.44
C ILE A 23 -10.22 -2.19 10.57
N GLY A 24 -9.14 -1.95 11.32
CA GLY A 24 -8.43 -0.67 11.37
C GLY A 24 -7.03 -0.78 10.79
N LEU A 25 -6.75 0.01 9.75
CA LEU A 25 -5.42 0.09 9.12
C LEU A 25 -4.82 1.47 9.29
N THR A 26 -3.55 1.52 9.67
CA THR A 26 -2.74 2.73 9.61
C THR A 26 -1.76 2.64 8.46
N LEU A 27 -1.80 3.62 7.56
CA LEU A 27 -0.89 3.76 6.42
C LEU A 27 0.08 4.88 6.74
N GLU A 28 1.37 4.62 6.64
CA GLU A 28 2.45 5.59 6.86
C GLU A 28 3.37 5.64 5.65
N PRO A 29 3.69 6.82 5.11
CA PRO A 29 4.68 6.94 4.04
C PRO A 29 6.07 6.58 4.55
N LEU A 30 6.82 5.83 3.76
CA LEU A 30 8.23 5.51 4.01
C LEU A 30 9.15 6.27 3.05
N PRO A 31 10.46 6.34 3.33
CA PRO A 31 11.44 6.84 2.37
C PRO A 31 11.37 6.10 1.03
N LEU A 32 11.74 6.77 -0.06
CA LEU A 32 11.76 6.19 -1.40
C LEU A 32 12.67 4.95 -1.45
N GLY A 33 12.20 3.89 -2.11
CA GLY A 33 12.93 2.62 -2.25
C GLY A 33 12.84 1.70 -1.03
N THR A 34 12.01 2.01 -0.03
CA THR A 34 11.79 1.13 1.13
C THR A 34 10.85 -0.03 0.80
N GLY A 35 9.96 0.14 -0.18
CA GLY A 35 8.96 -0.86 -0.54
C GLY A 35 7.80 -0.95 0.46
N LEU A 36 7.15 -2.12 0.50
CA LEU A 36 5.99 -2.38 1.35
C LEU A 36 6.41 -3.06 2.67
N GLN A 37 6.05 -2.46 3.79
CA GLN A 37 6.17 -3.05 5.12
C GLN A 37 4.78 -3.31 5.71
N ILE A 38 4.56 -4.50 6.28
CA ILE A 38 3.28 -4.89 6.87
C ILE A 38 3.54 -5.35 8.31
N GLU A 39 2.81 -4.75 9.25
CA GLU A 39 2.89 -5.04 10.68
C GLU A 39 1.49 -5.21 11.28
N SER A 40 1.42 -5.77 12.48
CA SER A 40 0.16 -5.90 13.23
C SER A 40 0.42 -5.59 14.70
N ASP A 41 -0.39 -4.69 15.24
CA ASP A 41 -0.42 -4.38 16.69
C ASP A 41 -1.36 -5.34 17.44
N ILE A 42 -2.02 -6.25 16.72
CA ILE A 42 -2.96 -7.20 17.29
C ILE A 42 -2.23 -8.47 17.70
N SER A 43 -2.34 -8.82 18.98
CA SER A 43 -1.79 -10.06 19.52
C SER A 43 -2.42 -11.29 18.86
N TYR A 44 -1.60 -12.29 18.54
CA TYR A 44 -2.07 -13.59 18.04
C TYR A 44 -2.98 -14.33 19.03
N GLY A 45 -2.93 -13.98 20.32
CA GLY A 45 -3.86 -14.50 21.33
C GLY A 45 -5.27 -13.92 21.23
N TYR A 46 -5.41 -12.71 20.67
CA TYR A 46 -6.71 -12.08 20.42
C TYR A 46 -7.28 -12.49 19.07
N LEU A 47 -6.48 -12.37 18.01
CA LEU A 47 -6.86 -12.75 16.66
C LEU A 47 -5.79 -13.67 16.09
N ASN A 48 -6.14 -14.93 15.85
CA ASN A 48 -5.18 -15.95 15.46
C ASN A 48 -4.53 -15.67 14.09
N HIS A 49 -3.46 -16.41 13.80
CA HIS A 49 -2.68 -16.26 12.57
C HIS A 49 -3.49 -16.36 11.28
N SER A 50 -4.52 -17.20 11.22
CA SER A 50 -5.31 -17.39 9.99
C SER A 50 -6.04 -16.11 9.58
N PHE A 51 -6.62 -15.41 10.55
CA PHE A 51 -7.29 -14.13 10.33
C PHE A 51 -6.30 -13.01 10.00
N GLN A 52 -5.19 -12.92 10.74
CA GLN A 52 -4.18 -11.90 10.45
C GLN A 52 -3.54 -12.10 9.06
N ASN A 53 -3.25 -13.35 8.69
CA ASN A 53 -2.73 -13.67 7.35
C ASN A 53 -3.71 -13.28 6.24
N ALA A 54 -5.02 -13.46 6.46
CA ALA A 54 -6.04 -13.03 5.51
C ALA A 54 -6.02 -11.51 5.28
N VAL A 55 -5.78 -10.72 6.34
CA VAL A 55 -5.58 -9.26 6.22
C VAL A 55 -4.28 -8.95 5.47
N PHE A 56 -3.16 -9.60 5.81
CA PHE A 56 -1.89 -9.35 5.15
C PHE A 56 -1.92 -9.69 3.65
N GLU A 57 -2.57 -10.78 3.27
CA GLU A 57 -2.84 -11.12 1.87
C GLU A 57 -3.67 -10.03 1.18
N GLY A 58 -4.75 -9.58 1.83
CA GLY A 58 -5.59 -8.49 1.31
C GLY A 58 -4.81 -7.19 1.10
N ILE A 59 -3.91 -6.84 2.02
CA ILE A 59 -3.03 -5.66 1.90
C ILE A 59 -2.10 -5.82 0.69
N ARG A 60 -1.41 -6.97 0.57
CA ARG A 60 -0.48 -7.23 -0.55
C ARG A 60 -1.19 -7.14 -1.90
N MET A 61 -2.35 -7.77 -2.04
CA MET A 61 -3.15 -7.71 -3.26
C MET A 61 -3.59 -6.28 -3.57
N SER A 62 -4.00 -5.52 -2.55
CA SER A 62 -4.42 -4.13 -2.73
C SER A 62 -3.27 -3.20 -3.12
N CYS A 63 -2.05 -3.51 -2.70
CA CYS A 63 -0.87 -2.74 -3.10
C CYS A 63 -0.51 -2.97 -4.57
N GLN A 64 -0.81 -4.14 -5.16
CA GLN A 64 -0.55 -4.41 -6.58
C GLN A 64 -1.42 -3.54 -7.51
N SER A 65 -2.56 -3.06 -7.04
CA SER A 65 -3.49 -2.23 -7.82
C SER A 65 -4.05 -1.12 -6.94
N GLY A 66 -3.28 -0.02 -6.85
CA GLY A 66 -3.67 1.18 -6.12
C GLY A 66 -4.82 1.96 -6.76
N LEU A 67 -5.00 3.22 -6.35
CA LEU A 67 -6.14 4.05 -6.77
C LEU A 67 -6.25 4.27 -8.28
N HIS A 68 -5.12 4.24 -8.97
CA HIS A 68 -5.02 4.48 -10.41
C HIS A 68 -4.55 3.22 -11.17
N GLY A 69 -4.63 2.04 -10.55
CA GLY A 69 -4.20 0.78 -11.16
C GLY A 69 -2.69 0.51 -11.10
N TRP A 70 -1.87 1.49 -10.71
CA TRP A 70 -0.44 1.28 -10.45
C TRP A 70 -0.17 0.71 -9.07
N GLU A 71 0.98 0.04 -8.94
CA GLU A 71 1.46 -0.47 -7.67
C GLU A 71 1.69 0.65 -6.64
N VAL A 72 1.30 0.37 -5.40
CA VAL A 72 1.52 1.24 -4.24
C VAL A 72 2.78 0.76 -3.53
N THR A 73 3.79 1.64 -3.50
CA THR A 73 5.08 1.37 -2.85
C THR A 73 5.44 2.44 -1.82
N ASP A 74 6.53 2.18 -1.08
CA ASP A 74 7.14 3.04 -0.06
C ASP A 74 6.15 3.43 1.04
N LEU A 75 5.54 2.40 1.66
CA LEU A 75 4.63 2.58 2.78
C LEU A 75 4.71 1.45 3.80
N LYS A 76 4.39 1.81 5.04
CA LYS A 76 4.12 0.86 6.11
C LYS A 76 2.62 0.77 6.34
N VAL A 77 2.10 -0.44 6.43
CA VAL A 77 0.71 -0.73 6.76
C VAL A 77 0.66 -1.49 8.08
N THR A 78 0.09 -0.86 9.09
CA THR A 78 -0.08 -1.47 10.42
C THR A 78 -1.54 -1.85 10.63
N PHE A 79 -1.77 -3.13 10.96
CA PHE A 79 -3.09 -3.62 11.37
C PHE A 79 -3.31 -3.32 12.84
N THR A 80 -4.16 -2.31 13.10
CA THR A 80 -4.26 -1.66 14.43
C THR A 80 -5.48 -2.07 15.24
N GLN A 81 -6.58 -2.42 14.58
CA GLN A 81 -7.84 -2.76 15.25
C GLN A 81 -8.54 -3.91 14.53
N ALA A 82 -9.06 -4.83 15.32
CA ALA A 82 -9.89 -5.93 14.85
C ALA A 82 -11.02 -6.18 15.84
N GLU A 83 -12.20 -6.50 15.32
CA GLU A 83 -13.31 -7.06 16.08
C GLU A 83 -13.97 -8.13 15.21
N TYR A 84 -14.46 -9.18 15.86
CA TYR A 84 -15.09 -10.31 15.21
C TYR A 84 -16.12 -10.95 16.14
N TYR A 85 -17.09 -11.64 15.58
CA TYR A 85 -18.12 -12.38 16.30
C TYR A 85 -18.00 -13.86 15.95
N SER A 86 -17.75 -14.69 16.96
CA SER A 86 -17.82 -16.14 16.79
C SER A 86 -19.28 -16.61 16.87
N PRO A 87 -19.76 -17.51 15.99
CA PRO A 87 -19.00 -18.22 14.96
C PRO A 87 -19.09 -17.60 13.55
N VAL A 88 -19.74 -16.45 13.38
CA VAL A 88 -20.09 -15.90 12.05
C VAL A 88 -18.91 -15.30 11.30
N SER A 89 -17.93 -14.73 12.01
CA SER A 89 -16.75 -14.14 11.42
C SER A 89 -15.76 -15.19 10.92
N THR A 90 -15.38 -15.09 9.65
CA THR A 90 -14.43 -15.98 9.01
C THR A 90 -13.20 -15.21 8.51
N PRO A 91 -12.06 -15.88 8.27
CA PRO A 91 -10.92 -15.23 7.62
C PRO A 91 -11.26 -14.64 6.23
N ALA A 92 -12.29 -15.17 5.56
CA ALA A 92 -12.74 -14.64 4.28
C ALA A 92 -13.34 -13.23 4.42
N ASP A 93 -14.08 -12.95 5.49
CA ASP A 93 -14.62 -11.62 5.79
C ASP A 93 -13.50 -10.58 5.90
N PHE A 94 -12.42 -10.94 6.61
CA PHE A 94 -11.26 -10.07 6.75
C PHE A 94 -10.54 -9.85 5.41
N ARG A 95 -10.35 -10.92 4.61
CA ARG A 95 -9.74 -10.83 3.29
C ARG A 95 -10.53 -9.92 2.35
N GLN A 96 -11.86 -9.97 2.41
CA GLN A 96 -12.74 -9.20 1.53
C GLN A 96 -12.92 -7.75 1.98
N LEU A 97 -12.93 -7.49 3.29
CA LEU A 97 -13.03 -6.13 3.82
C LEU A 97 -11.72 -5.33 3.68
N THR A 98 -10.57 -6.00 3.77
CA THR A 98 -9.25 -5.35 3.77
C THR A 98 -9.02 -4.41 2.57
N PRO A 99 -9.27 -4.81 1.29
CA PRO A 99 -9.10 -3.92 0.15
C PRO A 99 -9.97 -2.67 0.21
N TYR A 100 -11.17 -2.77 0.78
CA TYR A 100 -12.06 -1.64 0.95
C TYR A 100 -11.50 -0.62 1.94
N VAL A 101 -11.05 -1.09 3.11
CA VAL A 101 -10.44 -0.24 4.16
C VAL A 101 -9.15 0.41 3.65
N PHE A 102 -8.29 -0.39 3.01
CA PHE A 102 -7.02 0.07 2.46
C PHE A 102 -7.24 1.16 1.40
N ARG A 103 -8.17 0.95 0.47
CA ARG A 103 -8.49 1.95 -0.57
C ARG A 103 -8.94 3.27 0.02
N LEU A 104 -9.84 3.25 1.02
CA LEU A 104 -10.30 4.46 1.68
C LEU A 104 -9.17 5.17 2.43
N ALA A 105 -8.32 4.41 3.12
CA ALA A 105 -7.15 4.97 3.80
C ALA A 105 -6.19 5.63 2.80
N LEU A 106 -5.96 4.99 1.65
CA LEU A 106 -5.09 5.49 0.59
C LEU A 106 -5.66 6.74 -0.10
N GLN A 107 -6.98 6.81 -0.29
CA GLN A 107 -7.64 8.03 -0.78
C GLN A 107 -7.46 9.19 0.19
N GLN A 108 -7.59 8.92 1.48
CA GLN A 108 -7.45 9.93 2.52
C GLN A 108 -6.00 10.40 2.72
N SER A 109 -5.02 9.51 2.51
CA SER A 109 -3.61 9.88 2.61
C SER A 109 -3.14 10.74 1.44
N GLY A 110 -3.86 10.73 0.32
CA GLY A 110 -3.37 11.31 -0.92
C GLY A 110 -2.23 10.48 -1.50
N VAL A 111 -2.07 10.50 -2.82
CA VAL A 111 -1.08 9.67 -3.51
C VAL A 111 -0.24 10.49 -4.48
N ASP A 112 1.07 10.27 -4.42
CA ASP A 112 2.00 10.69 -5.46
C ASP A 112 2.20 9.55 -6.46
N ILE A 113 2.22 9.89 -7.74
CA ILE A 113 2.62 9.00 -8.83
C ILE A 113 4.15 9.02 -8.88
N LEU A 114 4.75 7.83 -8.93
CA LEU A 114 6.19 7.67 -9.04
C LEU A 114 6.54 7.13 -10.43
N GLU A 115 7.64 7.63 -10.98
CA GLU A 115 8.20 7.16 -12.24
C GLU A 115 9.50 6.39 -12.00
N PRO A 116 9.74 5.28 -12.71
CA PRO A 116 10.98 4.54 -12.58
C PRO A 116 12.15 5.34 -13.15
N MET A 117 13.14 5.63 -12.32
CA MET A 117 14.38 6.30 -12.73
C MET A 117 15.50 5.28 -12.92
N LEU A 118 16.03 5.21 -14.14
CA LEU A 118 17.13 4.33 -14.49
C LEU A 118 18.46 5.08 -14.34
N TYR A 119 19.42 4.46 -13.66
CA TYR A 119 20.82 4.90 -13.67
C TYR A 119 21.59 4.08 -14.70
N PHE A 120 22.27 4.74 -15.63
CA PHE A 120 23.10 4.08 -16.64
C PHE A 120 24.42 4.82 -16.82
N GLU A 121 25.44 4.08 -17.24
CA GLU A 121 26.75 4.61 -17.60
C GLU A 121 26.89 4.60 -19.13
N LEU A 122 27.32 5.72 -19.69
CA LEU A 122 27.46 5.89 -21.13
C LEU A 122 28.94 6.03 -21.51
N GLN A 123 29.45 5.09 -22.31
CA GLN A 123 30.78 5.16 -22.89
C GLN A 123 30.71 5.62 -24.34
N ILE A 124 31.25 6.80 -24.62
CA ILE A 124 31.21 7.43 -25.96
C ILE A 124 32.55 8.08 -26.30
N PRO A 125 32.88 8.18 -27.60
CA PRO A 125 34.04 8.95 -28.05
C PRO A 125 33.93 10.42 -27.64
N GLN A 126 35.05 11.05 -27.28
CA GLN A 126 35.08 12.45 -26.83
C GLN A 126 34.42 13.42 -27.83
N ALA A 127 34.55 13.16 -29.13
CA ALA A 127 33.96 13.97 -30.19
C ALA A 127 32.41 14.00 -30.16
N ALA A 128 31.76 12.99 -29.56
CA ALA A 128 30.30 12.90 -29.47
C ALA A 128 29.74 13.38 -28.12
N SER A 129 30.61 13.78 -27.18
CA SER A 129 30.23 14.09 -25.79
C SER A 129 29.19 15.22 -25.66
N SER A 130 29.41 16.35 -26.32
CA SER A 130 28.48 17.49 -26.27
C SER A 130 27.10 17.16 -26.83
N LYS A 131 27.06 16.37 -27.91
CA LYS A 131 25.81 15.93 -28.53
C LYS A 131 25.04 14.99 -27.59
N ALA A 132 25.73 14.01 -27.02
CA ALA A 132 25.12 13.08 -26.08
C ALA A 132 24.52 13.78 -24.85
N ILE A 133 25.22 14.77 -24.27
CA ILE A 133 24.69 15.55 -23.14
C ILE A 133 23.41 16.31 -23.54
N THR A 134 23.40 16.91 -24.73
CA THR A 134 22.24 17.66 -25.23
C THR A 134 21.04 16.74 -25.44
N ASP A 135 21.26 15.57 -26.05
CA ASP A 135 20.19 14.60 -26.30
C ASP A 135 19.61 14.04 -24.98
N LEU A 136 20.48 13.77 -23.99
CA LEU A 136 20.04 13.33 -22.66
C LEU A 136 19.24 14.40 -21.92
N GLN A 137 19.66 15.66 -21.97
CA GLN A 137 18.91 16.76 -21.37
C GLN A 137 17.51 16.89 -21.99
N LYS A 138 17.41 16.72 -23.30
CA LYS A 138 16.13 16.75 -24.01
C LYS A 138 15.21 15.61 -23.57
N MET A 139 15.75 14.40 -23.39
CA MET A 139 14.99 13.23 -22.91
C MET A 139 14.49 13.36 -21.47
N MET A 140 15.15 14.16 -20.61
CA MET A 140 14.71 14.39 -19.22
C MET A 140 13.68 15.52 -19.07
N SER A 141 13.52 16.36 -20.10
CA SER A 141 12.60 17.50 -20.10
C SER A 141 11.22 17.21 -20.72
N GLU A 142 11.07 16.02 -21.30
CA GLU A 142 9.80 15.46 -21.80
C GLU A 142 9.23 14.49 -20.77
#